data_AF-A0A8T4KTZ1-F1
#
_entry.id   AF-A0A8T4KTZ1-F1
#
_cell.length_a   1.000
_cell.length_b   1.000
_cell.length_c   1.000
_cell.angle_alpha   90.00
_cell.angle_beta   90.00
_cell.angle_gamma   90.00
#
_symmetry.space_group_name_H-M   'P 1'
#
loop_
_entity.id
_entity.type
_entity.pdbx_description
1 polymer ?
#
loop_
_entity_poly.entity_id
_entity_poly.type
_entity_poly.pdbx_seq_one_letter_code
_entity_poly.pdbx_strand_id
1 'polypeptide(L)'
;MPSKLEELKKGIQEKKEAKEGQAFRPAQAAEPKAIETVDLEQVEKIVEKMKKKYSAEGLSFEEVGGSLSELRGIITEGKQAGVQIQKVEELREYKNSTVRALGSFYLALRKPLTPVVAFFKALPQVKVLGYYLYSANMPFSVQQYVALTTSVSIILGLMIFIAAGILFAVLSAEWEFSLAIMVLIPLILGFFAFLAVALIMFLMPRSAAIARGDAISAELPFALRHMATELKSGIGLYRTLQAIASADYGVLS
;
A
#
# COMPACT_ATOMS: atom_id res chain seq x y z
N MET A 1 -3.92 -23.27 -61.33
CA MET A 1 -3.31 -23.59 -60.02
C MET A 1 -3.95 -22.81 -58.86
N PRO A 2 -5.24 -23.00 -58.53
CA PRO A 2 -5.85 -22.40 -57.32
C PRO A 2 -5.98 -23.36 -56.12
N SER A 3 -5.77 -24.68 -56.29
CA SER A 3 -6.06 -25.69 -55.25
C SER A 3 -5.08 -25.70 -54.06
N LYS A 4 -3.79 -25.41 -54.29
CA LYS A 4 -2.79 -25.41 -53.21
C LYS A 4 -2.95 -24.24 -52.23
N LEU A 5 -3.55 -23.14 -52.67
CA LEU A 5 -3.79 -21.95 -51.84
C LEU A 5 -4.99 -22.15 -50.90
N GLU A 6 -5.99 -22.94 -51.32
CA GLU A 6 -7.12 -23.30 -50.46
C GLU A 6 -6.73 -24.34 -49.41
N GLU A 7 -5.89 -25.33 -49.75
CA GLU A 7 -5.34 -26.26 -48.77
C GLU A 7 -4.46 -25.57 -47.71
N LEU A 8 -3.65 -24.59 -48.13
CA LEU A 8 -2.85 -23.79 -47.19
C LEU A 8 -3.72 -22.90 -46.29
N LYS A 9 -4.81 -22.32 -46.82
CA LYS A 9 -5.76 -21.55 -46.00
C LYS A 9 -6.47 -22.45 -44.99
N LYS A 10 -6.90 -23.65 -45.39
CA LYS A 10 -7.55 -24.63 -44.50
C LYS A 10 -6.60 -25.10 -43.39
N GLY A 11 -5.33 -25.39 -43.72
CA GLY A 11 -4.32 -25.78 -42.73
C GLY A 11 -3.90 -24.65 -41.79
N ILE A 12 -3.96 -23.38 -42.23
CA ILE A 12 -3.73 -22.21 -41.36
C ILE A 12 -4.94 -21.98 -40.44
N GLN A 13 -6.16 -22.23 -40.92
CA GLN A 13 -7.39 -22.06 -40.14
C GLN A 13 -7.53 -23.15 -39.07
N GLU A 14 -7.23 -24.41 -39.39
CA GLU A 14 -7.16 -25.51 -38.41
C GLU A 14 -6.06 -25.29 -37.35
N LYS A 15 -4.90 -24.75 -37.74
CA LYS A 15 -3.84 -24.39 -36.78
C LYS A 15 -4.17 -23.18 -35.91
N LYS A 16 -5.04 -22.29 -36.39
CA LYS A 16 -5.50 -21.13 -35.62
C LYS A 16 -6.57 -21.53 -34.61
N GLU A 17 -7.50 -22.41 -35.00
CA GLU A 17 -8.49 -23.01 -34.09
C GLU A 17 -7.83 -23.93 -33.04
N ALA A 18 -6.80 -24.69 -33.41
CA ALA A 18 -6.04 -25.50 -32.45
C ALA A 18 -5.21 -24.66 -31.45
N LYS A 19 -4.79 -23.44 -31.83
CA LYS A 19 -4.08 -22.50 -30.94
C LYS A 19 -5.02 -21.62 -30.10
N GLU A 20 -6.19 -21.26 -30.63
CA GLU A 20 -7.23 -20.55 -29.85
C GLU A 20 -7.92 -21.48 -28.84
N GLY A 21 -7.94 -22.80 -29.07
CA GLY A 21 -8.41 -23.79 -28.09
C GLY A 21 -7.45 -24.09 -26.93
N GLN A 22 -6.21 -23.60 -26.95
CA GLN A 22 -5.20 -23.80 -25.89
C GLN A 22 -4.73 -22.50 -25.21
N ALA A 23 -5.22 -21.33 -25.63
CA ALA A 23 -4.93 -20.08 -24.97
C ALA A 23 -5.92 -19.84 -23.82
N PHE A 24 -5.41 -19.97 -22.59
CA PHE A 24 -6.05 -19.51 -21.36
C PHE A 24 -7.40 -20.18 -21.07
N ARG A 25 -7.37 -21.45 -20.65
CA ARG A 25 -8.34 -21.87 -19.63
C ARG A 25 -8.07 -20.95 -18.44
N PRO A 26 -8.96 -20.02 -18.05
CA PRO A 26 -8.89 -19.51 -16.69
C PRO A 26 -8.86 -20.76 -15.82
N ALA A 27 -7.92 -20.84 -14.88
CA ALA A 27 -7.99 -21.84 -13.83
C ALA A 27 -9.45 -21.85 -13.40
N GLN A 28 -10.16 -22.96 -13.68
CA GLN A 28 -11.53 -23.15 -13.26
C GLN A 28 -11.52 -22.70 -11.82
N ALA A 29 -12.30 -21.67 -11.51
CA ALA A 29 -12.52 -21.26 -10.16
C ALA A 29 -12.87 -22.56 -9.45
N ALA A 30 -11.92 -23.07 -8.67
CA ALA A 30 -12.18 -24.16 -7.78
C ALA A 30 -13.41 -23.66 -7.04
N GLU A 31 -14.51 -24.41 -7.16
CA GLU A 31 -15.70 -24.18 -6.35
C GLU A 31 -15.21 -23.78 -4.96
N PRO A 32 -15.77 -22.73 -4.34
CA PRO A 32 -15.33 -22.33 -3.02
C PRO A 32 -15.40 -23.60 -2.17
N LYS A 33 -14.22 -24.19 -1.89
CA LYS A 33 -14.12 -25.32 -0.99
C LYS A 33 -14.83 -24.80 0.24
N ALA A 34 -15.96 -25.42 0.55
CA ALA A 34 -16.79 -25.07 1.68
C ALA A 34 -15.83 -24.73 2.80
N ILE A 35 -15.89 -23.49 3.28
CA ILE A 35 -15.02 -22.98 4.34
C ILE A 35 -15.01 -24.10 5.37
N GLU A 36 -13.89 -24.80 5.46
CA GLU A 36 -13.73 -25.92 6.36
C GLU A 36 -13.91 -25.27 7.71
N THR A 37 -15.08 -25.49 8.32
CA THR A 37 -15.47 -24.83 9.55
C THR A 37 -14.44 -25.26 10.55
N VAL A 38 -13.47 -24.38 10.80
CA VAL A 38 -12.37 -24.63 11.71
C VAL A 38 -13.00 -25.02 13.03
N ASP A 39 -12.81 -26.27 13.42
CA ASP A 39 -13.39 -26.85 14.61
C ASP A 39 -12.84 -26.09 15.82
N LEU A 40 -13.67 -25.18 16.34
CA LEU A 40 -13.29 -24.25 17.40
C LEU A 40 -12.87 -25.01 18.66
N GLU A 41 -13.41 -26.21 18.89
CA GLU A 41 -13.01 -27.06 20.02
C GLU A 41 -11.59 -27.62 19.86
N GLN A 42 -11.16 -27.94 18.63
CA GLN A 42 -9.79 -28.39 18.39
C GLN A 42 -8.79 -27.25 18.60
N VAL A 43 -9.14 -26.05 18.16
CA VAL A 43 -8.34 -24.85 18.41
C VAL A 43 -8.23 -24.58 19.91
N GLU A 44 -9.33 -24.68 20.66
CA GLU A 44 -9.32 -24.53 22.12
C GLU A 44 -8.45 -25.57 22.82
N LYS A 45 -8.54 -26.85 22.43
CA LYS A 45 -7.69 -27.91 22.98
C LYS A 45 -6.19 -27.67 22.70
N ILE A 46 -5.85 -27.15 21.51
CA ILE A 46 -4.47 -26.79 21.16
C ILE A 46 -4.01 -25.61 22.02
N VAL A 47 -4.85 -24.58 22.16
CA VAL A 47 -4.57 -23.41 22.99
C VAL A 47 -4.38 -23.81 24.45
N GLU A 48 -5.24 -24.64 25.03
CA GLU A 48 -5.12 -25.14 26.41
C GLU A 48 -3.86 -25.96 26.62
N LYS A 49 -3.51 -26.84 25.68
CA LYS A 49 -2.27 -27.62 25.72
C LYS A 49 -1.04 -26.71 25.68
N MET A 50 -1.09 -25.64 24.88
CA MET A 50 -0.07 -24.59 24.87
C MET A 50 -0.03 -23.82 26.20
N LYS A 51 -1.19 -23.44 26.76
CA LYS A 51 -1.26 -22.75 28.06
C LYS A 51 -0.53 -23.54 29.14
N LYS A 52 -0.84 -24.83 29.23
CA LYS A 52 -0.27 -25.74 30.23
C LYS A 52 1.24 -25.94 30.05
N LYS A 53 1.73 -25.94 28.82
CA LYS A 53 3.16 -26.07 28.51
C LYS A 53 3.93 -24.80 28.86
N TYR A 54 3.44 -23.62 28.47
CA TYR A 54 4.12 -22.34 28.73
C TYR A 54 4.03 -21.89 30.19
N SER A 55 2.94 -22.22 30.90
CA SER A 55 2.86 -21.99 32.35
C SER A 55 3.86 -22.83 33.14
N ALA A 56 4.18 -24.04 32.67
CA ALA A 56 5.19 -24.90 33.27
C ALA A 56 6.63 -24.40 33.00
N GLU A 57 6.81 -23.57 31.97
CA GLU A 57 8.09 -22.94 31.62
C GLU A 57 8.28 -21.54 32.27
N GLY A 58 7.36 -21.12 33.16
CA GLY A 58 7.49 -19.90 33.97
C GLY A 58 7.17 -18.58 33.27
N LEU A 59 6.48 -18.61 32.12
CA LEU A 59 6.10 -17.42 31.35
C LEU A 59 4.69 -16.95 31.75
N SER A 60 4.53 -15.68 32.15
CA SER A 60 3.24 -15.10 32.56
C SER A 60 2.33 -14.84 31.35
N PHE A 61 1.08 -15.30 31.47
CA PHE A 61 0.11 -15.40 30.38
C PHE A 61 -0.49 -14.05 29.90
N GLU A 62 -0.25 -12.96 30.63
CA GLU A 62 -0.79 -11.63 30.31
C GLU A 62 -0.20 -11.01 29.03
N GLU A 63 1.01 -11.39 28.62
CA GLU A 63 1.60 -10.94 27.35
C GLU A 63 1.14 -11.78 26.13
N VAL A 64 0.61 -12.98 26.37
CA VAL A 64 0.30 -13.97 25.31
C VAL A 64 -1.20 -13.97 24.94
N GLY A 65 -2.08 -13.60 25.86
CA GLY A 65 -3.53 -13.56 25.62
C GLY A 65 -3.99 -12.44 24.67
N GLY A 66 -3.34 -11.28 24.73
CA GLY A 66 -3.68 -10.12 23.89
C GLY A 66 -3.36 -10.34 22.41
N SER A 67 -2.16 -10.85 22.13
CA SER A 67 -1.67 -11.08 20.75
C SER A 67 -2.35 -12.25 20.05
N LEU A 68 -2.79 -13.28 20.78
CA LEU A 68 -3.51 -14.42 20.20
C LEU A 68 -4.95 -14.08 19.80
N SER A 69 -5.62 -13.21 20.55
CA SER A 69 -6.93 -12.67 20.15
C SER A 69 -6.82 -11.83 18.88
N GLU A 70 -5.74 -11.06 18.76
CA GLU A 70 -5.44 -10.22 17.61
C GLU A 70 -5.12 -11.06 16.36
N LEU A 71 -4.29 -12.10 16.52
CA LEU A 71 -3.99 -13.08 15.46
C LEU A 71 -5.23 -13.87 15.02
N ARG A 72 -6.11 -14.25 15.96
CA ARG A 72 -7.38 -14.91 15.65
C ARG A 72 -8.26 -14.02 14.77
N GLY A 73 -8.37 -12.72 15.10
CA GLY A 73 -9.11 -11.75 14.29
C GLY A 73 -8.55 -11.57 12.88
N ILE A 74 -7.21 -11.50 12.73
CA ILE A 74 -6.54 -11.38 11.42
C ILE A 74 -6.81 -12.60 10.53
N ILE A 75 -6.82 -13.80 11.11
CA ILE A 75 -7.00 -15.06 10.37
C ILE A 75 -8.48 -15.35 10.06
N THR A 76 -9.42 -15.05 10.98
CA THR A 76 -10.85 -15.32 10.75
C THR A 76 -11.60 -14.22 10.00
N GLU A 77 -11.17 -12.96 10.10
CA GLU A 77 -11.90 -11.86 9.45
C GLU A 77 -11.29 -11.42 8.11
N GLY A 78 -10.10 -11.91 7.72
CA GLY A 78 -9.37 -11.41 6.55
C GLY A 78 -9.08 -9.91 6.61
N LYS A 79 -9.32 -9.28 7.76
CA LYS A 79 -9.04 -7.87 8.01
C LYS A 79 -7.55 -7.79 8.27
N GLN A 80 -6.85 -7.17 7.32
CA GLN A 80 -5.45 -6.76 7.48
C GLN A 80 -5.30 -6.15 8.87
N ALA A 81 -4.37 -6.72 9.66
CA ALA A 81 -4.08 -6.34 11.03
C ALA A 81 -4.20 -4.84 11.24
N GLY A 82 -5.13 -4.47 12.14
CA GLY A 82 -5.31 -3.16 12.76
C GLY A 82 -4.65 -1.96 12.09
N VAL A 83 -5.01 -1.63 10.85
CA VAL A 83 -4.99 -0.22 10.45
C VAL A 83 -6.13 0.40 11.23
N GLN A 84 -5.87 0.79 12.49
CA GLN A 84 -6.77 1.68 13.23
C GLN A 84 -7.20 2.74 12.23
N ILE A 85 -8.52 2.94 12.10
CA ILE A 85 -9.09 3.90 11.16
C ILE A 85 -8.71 5.28 11.69
N GLN A 86 -7.46 5.68 11.46
CA GLN A 86 -6.92 6.92 11.97
C GLN A 86 -7.65 8.02 11.22
N LYS A 87 -8.38 8.83 11.97
CA LYS A 87 -9.15 9.93 11.41
C LYS A 87 -8.21 10.99 10.89
N VAL A 88 -8.67 11.78 9.93
CA VAL A 88 -7.85 12.84 9.32
C VAL A 88 -7.51 13.93 10.36
N GLU A 89 -8.34 14.05 11.38
CA GLU A 89 -8.19 14.95 12.51
C GLU A 89 -6.97 14.61 13.39
N GLU A 90 -6.57 13.33 13.47
CA GLU A 90 -5.42 12.86 14.26
C GLU A 90 -4.08 13.30 13.66
N LEU A 91 -4.06 13.78 12.40
CA LEU A 91 -2.87 14.35 11.79
C LEU A 91 -2.31 15.57 12.54
N ARG A 92 -3.14 16.25 13.37
CA ARG A 92 -2.68 17.37 14.22
C ARG A 92 -1.82 16.92 15.39
N GLU A 93 -2.01 15.70 15.85
CA GLU A 93 -1.31 15.14 17.02
C GLU A 93 -0.02 14.41 16.63
N TYR A 94 0.24 14.29 15.32
CA TYR A 94 1.42 13.63 14.82
C TYR A 94 2.72 14.30 15.31
N LYS A 95 3.71 13.47 15.69
CA LYS A 95 4.99 13.93 16.25
C LYS A 95 5.82 14.76 15.25
N ASN A 96 5.68 14.48 13.95
CA ASN A 96 6.40 15.18 12.89
C ASN A 96 5.76 16.56 12.60
N SER A 97 6.56 17.62 12.73
CA SER A 97 6.14 19.02 12.51
C SER A 97 5.55 19.26 11.12
N THR A 98 6.12 18.64 10.08
CA THR A 98 5.66 18.81 8.69
C THR A 98 4.29 18.16 8.47
N VAL A 99 4.09 16.95 9.00
CA VAL A 99 2.81 16.23 8.90
C VAL A 99 1.72 16.99 9.65
N ARG A 100 2.05 17.56 10.81
CA ARG A 100 1.14 18.42 11.58
C ARG A 100 0.73 19.67 10.82
N ALA A 101 1.69 20.37 10.21
CA ALA A 101 1.42 21.58 9.43
C ALA A 101 0.54 21.29 8.19
N LEU A 102 0.80 20.17 7.50
CA LEU A 102 -0.02 19.73 6.38
C LEU A 102 -1.43 19.31 6.83
N GLY A 103 -1.54 18.60 7.95
CA GLY A 103 -2.81 18.22 8.54
C GLY A 103 -3.64 19.44 8.99
N SER A 104 -3.00 20.44 9.61
CA SER A 104 -3.69 21.66 10.01
C SER A 104 -4.16 22.49 8.81
N PHE A 105 -3.34 22.60 7.76
CA PHE A 105 -3.69 23.23 6.49
C PHE A 105 -4.91 22.55 5.85
N TYR A 106 -4.88 21.21 5.74
CA TYR A 106 -6.00 20.43 5.20
C TYR A 106 -7.28 20.70 5.97
N LEU A 107 -7.21 20.66 7.31
CA LEU A 107 -8.38 20.82 8.17
C LEU A 107 -8.95 22.25 8.11
N ALA A 108 -8.10 23.27 7.95
CA ALA A 108 -8.53 24.64 7.72
C ALA A 108 -9.29 24.80 6.40
N LEU A 109 -8.84 24.09 5.35
CA LEU A 109 -9.43 24.12 4.00
C LEU A 109 -10.36 22.93 3.73
N ARG A 110 -10.84 22.23 4.76
CA ARG A 110 -11.61 20.98 4.59
C ARG A 110 -12.80 21.14 3.64
N LYS A 111 -13.55 22.25 3.77
CA LYS A 111 -14.76 22.51 2.97
C LYS A 111 -14.45 22.62 1.46
N PRO A 112 -13.55 23.51 1.00
CA PRO A 112 -13.20 23.58 -0.43
C PRO A 112 -12.44 22.33 -0.93
N LEU A 113 -11.74 21.60 -0.05
CA LEU A 113 -10.97 20.41 -0.43
C LEU A 113 -11.79 19.13 -0.53
N THR A 114 -12.98 19.08 0.08
CA THR A 114 -13.86 17.90 0.06
C THR A 114 -14.16 17.40 -1.36
N PRO A 115 -14.55 18.24 -2.35
CA PRO A 115 -14.79 17.77 -3.72
C PRO A 115 -13.52 17.23 -4.40
N VAL A 116 -12.36 17.86 -4.15
CA VAL A 116 -11.07 17.42 -4.69
C VAL A 116 -10.70 16.04 -4.13
N VAL A 117 -10.86 15.84 -2.83
CA VAL A 117 -10.62 14.55 -2.18
C VAL A 117 -11.62 13.48 -2.63
N ALA A 118 -12.89 13.84 -2.84
CA ALA A 118 -13.88 12.92 -3.39
C ALA A 118 -13.52 12.47 -4.81
N PHE A 119 -13.03 13.39 -5.65
CA PHE A 119 -12.51 13.09 -6.98
C PHE A 119 -11.34 12.11 -6.91
N PHE A 120 -10.35 12.35 -6.05
CA PHE A 120 -9.23 11.42 -5.87
C PHE A 120 -9.69 10.06 -5.36
N LYS A 121 -10.62 10.00 -4.40
CA LYS A 121 -11.17 8.74 -3.88
C LYS A 121 -11.91 7.91 -4.94
N ALA A 122 -12.48 8.55 -5.95
CA ALA A 122 -13.15 7.85 -7.05
C ALA A 122 -12.16 7.13 -7.99
N LEU A 123 -10.87 7.47 -7.95
CA LEU A 123 -9.86 6.84 -8.79
C LEU A 123 -9.61 5.38 -8.35
N PRO A 124 -9.50 4.44 -9.31
CA PRO A 124 -9.26 3.03 -8.99
C PRO A 124 -7.94 2.80 -8.24
N GLN A 125 -6.97 3.69 -8.44
CA GLN A 125 -5.65 3.65 -7.79
C GLN A 125 -5.74 3.80 -6.26
N VAL A 126 -6.74 4.52 -5.74
CA VAL A 126 -6.90 4.72 -4.28
C VAL A 126 -7.34 3.45 -3.57
N LYS A 127 -8.03 2.53 -4.25
CA LYS A 127 -8.42 1.23 -3.66
C LYS A 127 -7.20 0.37 -3.34
N VAL A 128 -6.16 0.45 -4.17
CA VAL A 128 -4.91 -0.31 -3.99
C VAL A 128 -3.92 0.44 -3.07
N LEU A 129 -4.15 1.73 -2.84
CA LEU A 129 -3.28 2.56 -2.00
C LEU A 129 -3.16 2.02 -0.57
N GLY A 130 -4.24 1.48 0.00
CA GLY A 130 -4.20 0.86 1.33
C GLY A 130 -3.24 -0.33 1.38
N TYR A 131 -3.24 -1.17 0.35
CA TYR A 131 -2.30 -2.28 0.23
C TYR A 131 -0.85 -1.78 0.17
N TYR A 132 -0.56 -0.75 -0.62
CA TYR A 132 0.80 -0.21 -0.74
C TYR A 132 1.27 0.49 0.53
N LEU A 133 0.41 1.25 1.21
CA LEU A 133 0.75 1.90 2.48
C LEU A 133 1.09 0.86 3.54
N TYR A 134 0.29 -0.21 3.65
CA TYR A 134 0.55 -1.32 4.56
C TYR A 134 1.87 -2.02 4.21
N SER A 135 2.06 -2.38 2.93
CA SER A 135 3.27 -3.06 2.46
C SER A 135 4.53 -2.20 2.70
N ALA A 136 4.43 -0.88 2.55
CA ALA A 136 5.52 0.05 2.77
C ALA A 136 5.82 0.39 4.24
N ASN A 137 5.11 -0.23 5.21
CA ASN A 137 5.20 0.11 6.64
C ASN A 137 4.86 1.57 6.97
N MET A 138 3.99 2.21 6.18
CA MET A 138 3.63 3.61 6.41
C MET A 138 2.47 3.68 7.40
N PRO A 139 2.61 4.37 8.56
CA PRO A 139 1.61 4.39 9.62
C PRO A 139 0.47 5.38 9.34
N PHE A 140 0.03 5.48 8.07
CA PHE A 140 -1.00 6.42 7.63
C PHE A 140 -2.23 5.67 7.13
N SER A 141 -3.42 6.16 7.47
CA SER A 141 -4.65 5.68 6.85
C SER A 141 -4.74 6.17 5.40
N VAL A 142 -5.49 5.46 4.54
CA VAL A 142 -5.72 5.88 3.14
C VAL A 142 -6.29 7.30 3.09
N GLN A 143 -7.17 7.66 4.03
CA GLN A 143 -7.79 8.98 4.06
C GLN A 143 -6.80 10.07 4.49
N GLN A 144 -5.97 9.79 5.48
CA GLN A 144 -4.90 10.68 5.92
C GLN A 144 -3.88 10.91 4.82
N TYR A 145 -3.47 9.84 4.13
CA TYR A 145 -2.51 9.97 3.03
C TYR A 145 -3.07 10.83 1.90
N VAL A 146 -4.30 10.57 1.45
CA VAL A 146 -4.96 11.40 0.43
C VAL A 146 -5.11 12.85 0.87
N ALA A 147 -5.39 13.11 2.15
CA ALA A 147 -5.46 14.46 2.68
C ALA A 147 -4.08 15.16 2.66
N LEU A 148 -3.03 14.44 3.03
CA LEU A 148 -1.65 14.94 2.98
C LEU A 148 -1.20 15.20 1.54
N THR A 149 -1.43 14.28 0.61
CA THR A 149 -1.07 14.47 -0.80
C THR A 149 -1.78 15.67 -1.40
N THR A 150 -3.09 15.79 -1.18
CA THR A 150 -3.87 16.94 -1.65
C THR A 150 -3.33 18.26 -1.09
N SER A 151 -2.97 18.28 0.19
CA SER A 151 -2.42 19.47 0.84
C SER A 151 -1.07 19.89 0.26
N VAL A 152 -0.15 18.92 0.13
CA VAL A 152 1.18 19.15 -0.46
C VAL A 152 1.07 19.64 -1.90
N SER A 153 0.22 19.00 -2.70
CA SER A 153 0.01 19.38 -4.09
C SER A 153 -0.53 20.80 -4.23
N ILE A 154 -1.45 21.22 -3.37
CA ILE A 154 -2.02 22.59 -3.43
C ILE A 154 -0.99 23.62 -3.00
N ILE A 155 -0.25 23.36 -1.93
CA ILE A 155 0.79 24.27 -1.47
C ILE A 155 1.85 24.45 -2.56
N LEU A 156 2.34 23.35 -3.14
CA LEU A 156 3.35 23.42 -4.21
C LEU A 156 2.80 24.02 -5.50
N GLY A 157 1.56 23.70 -5.87
CA GLY A 157 0.89 24.30 -7.03
C GLY A 157 0.71 25.81 -6.89
N LEU A 158 0.31 26.27 -5.69
CA LEU A 158 0.21 27.71 -5.39
C LEU A 158 1.58 28.39 -5.36
N MET A 159 2.60 27.74 -4.80
CA MET A 159 3.97 28.27 -4.81
C MET A 159 4.48 28.46 -6.25
N ILE A 160 4.24 27.50 -7.13
CA ILE A 160 4.62 27.59 -8.54
C ILE A 160 3.79 28.63 -9.28
N PHE A 161 2.49 28.72 -9.00
CA PHE A 161 1.63 29.78 -9.54
C PHE A 161 2.15 31.18 -9.19
N ILE A 162 2.48 31.41 -7.91
CA ILE A 162 2.98 32.70 -7.43
C ILE A 162 4.36 32.98 -8.03
N ALA A 163 5.27 32.02 -8.00
CA ALA A 163 6.62 32.19 -8.55
C ALA A 163 6.60 32.48 -10.06
N ALA A 164 5.77 31.74 -10.83
CA ALA A 164 5.58 32.00 -12.25
C ALA A 164 4.91 33.36 -12.48
N GLY A 165 3.93 33.74 -11.66
CA GLY A 165 3.27 35.05 -11.75
C GLY A 165 4.25 36.20 -11.54
N ILE A 166 5.11 36.11 -10.52
CA ILE A 166 6.17 37.10 -10.27
C ILE A 166 7.16 37.15 -11.45
N LEU A 167 7.61 35.99 -11.94
CA LEU A 167 8.53 35.91 -13.06
C LEU A 167 7.95 36.58 -14.32
N PHE A 168 6.70 36.27 -14.68
CA PHE A 168 6.03 36.88 -15.82
C PHE A 168 5.76 38.38 -15.62
N ALA A 169 5.47 38.82 -14.39
CA ALA A 169 5.35 40.24 -14.08
C ALA A 169 6.67 41.00 -14.28
N VAL A 170 7.81 40.42 -13.90
CA VAL A 170 9.12 41.04 -14.14
C VAL A 170 9.44 41.06 -15.64
N LEU A 171 9.20 39.96 -16.36
CA LEU A 171 9.45 39.88 -17.81
C LEU A 171 8.58 40.86 -18.62
N SER A 172 7.35 41.12 -18.16
CA SER A 172 6.45 42.06 -18.84
C SER A 172 6.92 43.52 -18.84
N ALA A 173 7.91 43.87 -18.01
CA ALA A 173 8.49 45.20 -17.99
C ALA A 173 9.32 45.48 -19.25
N GLU A 174 9.91 44.45 -19.86
CA GLU A 174 10.72 44.57 -21.07
C GLU A 174 9.99 44.07 -22.32
N TRP A 175 9.06 43.14 -22.17
CA TRP A 175 8.32 42.51 -23.27
C TRP A 175 6.84 42.85 -23.10
N GLU A 176 6.21 43.51 -24.07
CA GLU A 176 4.81 43.92 -24.03
C GLU A 176 3.83 42.72 -24.10
N PHE A 177 3.75 41.93 -23.02
CA PHE A 177 2.79 40.85 -22.90
C PHE A 177 1.40 41.39 -22.60
N SER A 178 0.38 40.78 -23.22
CA SER A 178 -1.00 41.05 -22.83
C SER A 178 -1.27 40.57 -21.40
N LEU A 179 -2.10 41.32 -20.65
CA LEU A 179 -2.52 40.95 -19.29
C LEU A 179 -3.12 39.54 -19.20
N ALA A 180 -3.79 39.10 -20.27
CA ALA A 180 -4.34 37.75 -20.37
C ALA A 180 -3.23 36.70 -20.23
N ILE A 181 -2.13 36.83 -20.99
CA ILE A 181 -1.01 35.87 -20.95
C ILE A 181 -0.35 35.84 -19.57
N MET A 182 -0.20 37.01 -18.94
CA MET A 182 0.43 37.14 -17.63
C MET A 182 -0.29 36.38 -16.51
N VAL A 183 -1.61 36.22 -16.61
CA VAL A 183 -2.40 35.48 -15.61
C VAL A 183 -2.60 34.03 -16.02
N LEU A 184 -2.90 33.80 -17.30
CA LEU A 184 -3.35 32.49 -17.80
C LEU A 184 -2.19 31.49 -17.83
N ILE A 185 -0.97 31.90 -18.18
CA ILE A 185 0.19 30.98 -18.19
C ILE A 185 0.57 30.54 -16.77
N PRO A 186 0.78 31.42 -15.79
CA PRO A 186 1.04 30.99 -14.41
C PRO A 186 -0.06 30.11 -13.86
N LEU A 187 -1.33 30.42 -14.15
CA LEU A 187 -2.47 29.60 -13.72
C LEU A 187 -2.40 28.17 -14.28
N ILE A 188 -2.14 28.03 -15.58
CA ILE A 188 -1.95 26.73 -16.22
C ILE A 188 -0.77 26.01 -15.58
N LEU A 189 0.38 26.67 -15.43
CA LEU A 189 1.58 26.06 -14.84
C LEU A 189 1.35 25.59 -13.40
N GLY A 190 0.71 26.41 -12.56
CA GLY A 190 0.36 26.05 -11.19
C GLY A 190 -0.62 24.87 -11.13
N PHE A 191 -1.59 24.83 -12.04
CA PHE A 191 -2.53 23.71 -12.14
C PHE A 191 -1.84 22.40 -12.58
N PHE A 192 -0.98 22.46 -13.60
CA PHE A 192 -0.19 21.30 -14.03
C PHE A 192 0.78 20.84 -12.94
N ALA A 193 1.40 21.77 -12.22
CA ALA A 193 2.26 21.43 -11.09
C ALA A 193 1.48 20.73 -9.97
N PHE A 194 0.29 21.23 -9.63
CA PHE A 194 -0.60 20.56 -8.67
C PHE A 194 -0.89 19.10 -9.10
N LEU A 195 -1.25 18.88 -10.36
CA LEU A 195 -1.52 17.53 -10.88
C LEU A 195 -0.27 16.65 -10.88
N ALA A 196 0.87 17.18 -11.32
CA ALA A 196 2.13 16.44 -11.36
C ALA A 196 2.59 16.00 -9.97
N VAL A 197 2.55 16.91 -8.99
CA VAL A 197 2.89 16.59 -7.59
C VAL A 197 1.93 15.57 -7.02
N ALA A 198 0.62 15.71 -7.27
CA ALA A 198 -0.36 14.74 -6.79
C ALA A 198 -0.06 13.35 -7.34
N LEU A 199 0.22 13.23 -8.65
CA LEU A 199 0.57 11.98 -9.30
C LEU A 199 1.84 11.35 -8.70
N ILE A 200 2.91 12.12 -8.53
CA ILE A 200 4.17 11.64 -7.94
C ILE A 200 3.92 11.11 -6.52
N MET A 201 3.18 11.85 -5.70
CA MET A 201 2.85 11.44 -4.33
C MET A 201 2.02 10.14 -4.31
N PHE A 202 1.11 9.93 -5.27
CA PHE A 202 0.38 8.66 -5.37
C PHE A 202 1.26 7.47 -5.77
N LEU A 203 2.36 7.69 -6.49
CA LEU A 203 3.31 6.63 -6.86
C LEU A 203 4.30 6.30 -5.75
N MET A 204 4.59 7.24 -4.86
CA MET A 204 5.56 7.09 -3.75
C MET A 204 5.34 5.86 -2.84
N PRO A 205 4.12 5.53 -2.37
CA PRO A 205 3.93 4.37 -1.50
C PRO A 205 4.14 3.05 -2.26
N ARG A 206 3.84 3.01 -3.56
CA ARG A 206 4.11 1.85 -4.41
C ARG A 206 5.61 1.62 -4.54
N SER A 207 6.40 2.66 -4.82
CA SER A 207 7.85 2.50 -4.91
C SER A 207 8.48 2.11 -3.58
N ALA A 208 8.00 2.68 -2.47
CA ALA A 208 8.47 2.29 -1.13
C ALA A 208 8.13 0.84 -0.79
N ALA A 209 6.94 0.36 -1.16
CA ALA A 209 6.54 -1.03 -0.96
C ALA A 209 7.42 -2.00 -1.76
N ILE A 210 7.74 -1.67 -3.02
CA ILE A 210 8.63 -2.49 -3.86
C ILE A 210 10.03 -2.55 -3.24
N ALA A 211 10.60 -1.40 -2.89
CA ALA A 211 11.93 -1.33 -2.27
C ALA A 211 12.01 -2.14 -0.95
N ARG A 212 10.95 -2.10 -0.12
CA ARG A 212 10.88 -2.93 1.09
C ARG A 212 10.77 -4.42 0.75
N GLY A 213 9.99 -4.78 -0.26
CA GLY A 213 9.88 -6.16 -0.73
C GLY A 213 11.21 -6.73 -1.21
N ASP A 214 12.01 -5.92 -1.91
CA ASP A 214 13.35 -6.29 -2.36
C ASP A 214 14.30 -6.50 -1.16
N ALA A 215 14.26 -5.60 -0.17
CA ALA A 215 15.03 -5.73 1.07
C ALA A 215 14.63 -6.99 1.87
N ILE A 216 13.33 -7.28 1.98
CA ILE A 216 12.83 -8.51 2.60
C ILE A 216 13.37 -9.73 1.85
N SER A 217 13.30 -9.73 0.52
CA SER A 217 13.72 -10.87 -0.30
C SER A 217 15.22 -11.16 -0.18
N ALA A 218 16.03 -10.13 0.06
CA ALA A 218 17.46 -10.28 0.29
C ALA A 218 17.78 -10.96 1.64
N GLU A 219 17.07 -10.58 2.71
CA GLU A 219 17.36 -11.04 4.08
C GLU A 219 16.62 -12.33 4.47
N LEU A 220 15.48 -12.61 3.83
CA LEU A 220 14.58 -13.71 4.18
C LEU A 220 15.25 -15.10 4.16
N PRO A 221 16.13 -15.45 3.20
CA PRO A 221 16.83 -16.74 3.23
C PRO A 221 17.73 -16.91 4.46
N PHE A 222 18.38 -15.84 4.93
CA PHE A 222 19.27 -15.89 6.10
C PHE A 222 18.48 -16.06 7.38
N ALA A 223 17.39 -15.32 7.55
CA ALA A 223 16.47 -15.46 8.68
C ALA A 223 15.85 -16.87 8.72
N LEU A 224 15.41 -17.41 7.58
CA LEU A 224 14.87 -18.77 7.50
C LEU A 224 15.92 -19.85 7.82
N ARG A 225 17.17 -19.65 7.40
CA ARG A 225 18.27 -20.58 7.73
C ARG A 225 18.55 -20.59 9.22
N HIS A 226 18.58 -19.42 9.85
CA HIS A 226 18.78 -19.30 11.29
C HIS A 226 17.62 -19.96 12.06
N MET A 227 16.38 -19.65 11.66
CA MET A 227 15.18 -20.28 12.21
C MET A 227 15.22 -21.81 12.08
N ALA A 228 15.61 -22.33 10.91
CA ALA A 228 15.71 -23.78 10.68
C ALA A 228 16.77 -24.43 11.59
N THR A 229 17.91 -23.79 11.81
CA THR A 229 18.96 -24.28 12.72
C THR A 229 18.47 -24.34 14.16
N GLU A 230 17.79 -23.29 14.64
CA GLU A 230 17.28 -23.25 16.01
C GLU A 230 16.15 -24.25 16.24
N LEU A 231 15.21 -24.36 15.30
CA LEU A 231 14.15 -25.37 15.38
C LEU A 231 14.75 -26.79 15.38
N LYS A 232 15.80 -27.02 14.59
CA LYS A 232 16.51 -28.32 14.54
C LYS A 232 17.29 -28.62 15.82
N SER A 233 17.79 -27.61 16.53
CA SER A 233 18.45 -27.80 17.83
C SER A 233 17.44 -28.00 18.98
N GLY A 234 16.14 -28.04 18.68
CA GLY A 234 15.08 -28.28 19.66
C GLY A 234 14.61 -27.02 20.38
N ILE A 235 14.99 -25.82 19.91
CA ILE A 235 14.46 -24.57 20.43
C ILE A 235 12.99 -24.44 20.02
N GLY A 236 12.15 -24.03 20.96
CA GLY A 236 10.72 -23.83 20.69
C GLY A 236 10.48 -22.66 19.73
N LEU A 237 9.49 -22.80 18.84
CA LEU A 237 9.14 -21.81 17.81
C LEU A 237 9.02 -20.38 18.32
N TYR A 238 8.43 -20.19 19.51
CA TYR A 238 8.30 -18.87 20.12
C TYR A 238 9.66 -18.20 20.37
N ARG A 239 10.59 -18.92 21.00
CA ARG A 239 11.95 -18.41 21.27
C ARG A 239 12.70 -18.14 19.97
N THR A 240 12.50 -18.98 18.96
CA THR A 240 13.11 -18.77 17.65
C THR A 240 12.57 -17.54 16.94
N LEU A 241 11.25 -17.31 16.96
CA LEU A 241 10.69 -16.08 16.42
C LEU A 241 11.22 -14.84 17.16
N GLN A 242 11.35 -14.92 18.48
CA GLN A 242 11.93 -13.83 19.28
C GLN A 242 13.40 -13.60 18.94
N ALA A 243 14.18 -14.66 18.77
CA ALA A 243 15.58 -14.59 18.36
C ALA A 243 15.72 -13.91 16.98
N ILE A 244 14.89 -14.29 16.01
CA ILE A 244 14.87 -13.66 14.67
C ILE A 244 14.41 -12.19 14.73
N ALA A 245 13.37 -11.88 15.52
CA ALA A 245 12.91 -10.50 15.68
C ALA A 245 13.94 -9.61 16.38
N SER A 246 14.75 -10.17 17.28
CA SER A 246 15.87 -9.46 17.92
C SER A 246 17.16 -9.48 17.11
N ALA A 247 17.21 -10.27 16.02
CA ALA A 247 18.39 -10.38 15.18
C ALA A 247 18.44 -9.21 14.19
N ASP A 248 19.64 -8.84 13.73
CA ASP A 248 19.87 -7.68 12.88
C ASP A 248 19.55 -7.98 11.39
N TYR A 249 18.31 -8.42 11.09
CA TYR A 249 17.83 -8.71 9.72
C TYR A 249 17.14 -7.48 9.06
N GLY A 250 17.42 -6.28 9.55
CA GLY A 250 16.97 -5.02 8.96
C GLY A 250 15.44 -4.85 8.93
N VAL A 251 14.83 -5.04 7.76
CA VAL A 251 13.37 -4.85 7.58
C VAL A 251 12.52 -6.00 8.14
N LEU A 252 13.16 -7.10 8.54
CA LEU A 252 12.54 -8.30 9.11
C LEU A 252 12.52 -8.34 10.65
N SER A 253 13.37 -7.53 11.30
CA SER A 253 13.37 -7.31 12.76
C SER A 253 12.61 -6.05 13.14
#